data_AF-A0A8T5XCC3-F1
#
_entry.id   AF-A0A8T5XCC3-F1
#
_cell.length_a   1.000
_cell.length_b   1.000
_cell.length_c   1.000
_cell.angle_alpha   90.00
_cell.angle_beta   90.00
_cell.angle_gamma   90.00
#
_symmetry.space_group_name_H-M   'P 1'
#
loop_
_entity.id
_entity.type
_entity.pdbx_description
1 polymer ?
#
loop_
_entity_poly.entity_id
_entity_poly.type
_entity_poly.pdbx_seq_one_letter_code
_entity_poly.pdbx_strand_id
1 'polypeptide(L)' 'MKVFFILNREVITIYQLGGIVFIISTIVMFGSDKFYKAGKIKNLKNLLIIKVSALLVSIVAVLLMFFGNK' A
#
# COMPACT_ATOMS: atom_id res chain seq x y z
N MET A 1 3.71 5.97 33.49
CA MET A 1 2.63 6.71 32.80
C MET A 1 3.03 7.26 31.43
N LYS A 2 4.22 7.85 31.23
CA LYS A 2 4.71 8.32 29.90
C LYS A 2 4.83 7.23 28.83
N VAL A 3 5.23 6.02 29.20
CA VAL A 3 5.46 4.89 28.26
C VAL A 3 4.17 4.47 27.53
N PHE A 4 3.02 4.51 28.22
CA PHE A 4 1.72 4.15 27.64
C PHE A 4 1.23 5.18 26.60
N PHE A 5 1.57 6.46 26.81
CA PHE A 5 1.21 7.54 25.90
C PHE A 5 2.03 7.54 24.61
N ILE A 6 3.29 7.06 24.68
CA ILE A 6 4.18 6.94 23.52
C ILE A 6 3.75 5.76 22.64
N LEU A 7 3.49 4.59 23.26
CA LEU A 7 2.99 3.41 22.55
C LEU A 7 1.68 3.68 21.80
N ASN A 8 0.73 4.36 22.44
CA ASN A 8 -0.55 4.69 21.80
C ASN A 8 -0.38 5.65 20.60
N ARG A 9 0.62 6.55 20.63
CA ARG A 9 0.94 7.45 19.52
C ARG A 9 1.52 6.68 18.32
N GLU A 10 2.44 5.76 18.59
CA GLU A 10 3.11 4.93 17.58
C GLU A 10 2.10 4.03 16.84
N VAL A 11 1.16 3.45 17.57
CA VAL A 11 0.06 2.62 17.05
C VAL A 11 -0.80 3.40 16.06
N ILE A 12 -1.25 4.61 16.45
CA ILE A 12 -2.03 5.50 15.58
C ILE A 12 -1.24 5.88 14.31
N THR A 13 0.06 6.13 14.43
CA THR A 13 0.90 6.44 13.26
C THR A 13 1.08 5.26 12.32
N ILE A 14 1.21 4.03 12.84
CA ILE A 14 1.33 2.81 12.03
C ILE A 14 0.03 2.55 11.25
N TYR A 15 -1.13 2.75 11.89
CA TYR A 15 -2.42 2.65 11.21
C TYR A 15 -2.55 3.67 10.06
N GLN A 16 -2.20 4.93 10.31
CA GLN A 16 -2.22 5.99 9.29
C GLN A 16 -1.25 5.72 8.14
N LEU A 17 -0.04 5.22 8.45
CA LEU A 17 0.94 4.81 7.45
C LEU A 17 0.42 3.64 6.59
N GLY A 18 -0.18 2.63 7.21
CA GLY A 18 -0.85 1.54 6.48
C GLY A 18 -1.94 2.10 5.54
N GLY A 19 -2.72 3.08 6.01
CA GLY A 19 -3.63 3.93 5.22
C GLY A 19 -3.04 4.45 3.94
N ILE A 20 -1.97 5.21 4.07
CA ILE A 20 -1.31 5.90 2.96
C ILE A 20 -0.73 4.88 1.97
N VAL A 21 -0.08 3.83 2.46
CA VAL A 21 0.51 2.78 1.59
C VAL A 21 -0.59 2.02 0.83
N PHE A 22 -1.75 1.78 1.45
CA PHE A 22 -2.88 1.14 0.77
C PHE A 22 -3.45 2.01 -0.35
N ILE A 23 -3.59 3.32 -0.12
CA ILE A 23 -4.06 4.26 -1.15
C ILE A 23 -3.05 4.33 -2.31
N ILE A 24 -1.76 4.44 -2.01
CA ILE A 24 -0.70 4.49 -3.04
C ILE A 24 -0.68 3.21 -3.87
N SER A 25 -0.72 2.04 -3.24
CA SER A 25 -0.73 0.75 -3.96
C SER A 25 -1.95 0.61 -4.86
N THR A 26 -3.12 1.08 -4.42
CA THR A 26 -4.34 1.13 -5.23
C THR A 26 -4.16 2.04 -6.46
N ILE A 27 -3.59 3.24 -6.28
CA ILE A 27 -3.30 4.16 -7.38
C ILE A 27 -2.31 3.54 -8.37
N VAL A 28 -1.26 2.86 -7.89
CA VAL A 28 -0.28 2.19 -8.76
C VAL A 28 -0.94 1.04 -9.53
N MET A 29 -1.79 0.26 -8.87
CA MET A 29 -2.48 -0.88 -9.48
C MET A 29 -3.38 -0.43 -10.64
N PHE A 30 -4.24 0.57 -10.44
CA PHE A 30 -5.11 1.10 -11.50
C PHE A 30 -4.39 2.05 -12.47
N GLY A 31 -3.39 2.77 -11.99
CA GLY A 31 -2.55 3.65 -12.79
C GLY A 31 -1.79 2.87 -13.85
N SER A 32 -1.29 1.68 -13.51
CA SER A 32 -0.58 0.80 -14.44
C SER A 32 -1.40 0.46 -15.69
N ASP A 33 -2.73 0.34 -15.57
CA ASP A 33 -3.62 0.12 -16.71
C ASP A 33 -3.66 1.33 -17.66
N LYS A 34 -3.66 2.55 -17.11
CA LYS A 34 -3.57 3.78 -17.93
C LYS A 34 -2.22 3.86 -18.64
N PHE A 35 -1.12 3.50 -17.97
CA PHE A 35 0.22 3.47 -18.58
C PHE A 35 0.34 2.40 -19.69
N TYR A 36 -0.33 1.26 -19.53
CA TYR A 36 -0.43 0.23 -20.56
C TYR A 36 -1.22 0.72 -21.78
N LYS A 37 -2.40 1.32 -21.56
CA LYS A 37 -3.22 1.91 -22.63
C LYS A 37 -2.54 3.07 -23.36
N ALA A 38 -1.71 3.84 -22.66
CA ALA A 38 -0.89 4.91 -23.25
C ALA A 38 0.34 4.39 -24.03
N GLY A 39 0.54 3.08 -24.14
CA GLY A 39 1.69 2.48 -24.83
C GLY A 39 3.03 2.63 -24.11
N LYS A 40 3.05 3.17 -22.88
CA LYS A 40 4.26 3.30 -22.06
C LYS A 40 4.72 1.93 -21.53
N ILE A 41 3.79 1.03 -21.25
CA ILE A 41 4.07 -0.37 -20.94
C ILE A 41 3.69 -1.19 -22.18
N LYS A 42 4.68 -1.67 -22.91
CA LYS A 42 4.46 -2.39 -24.18
C LYS A 42 4.13 -3.88 -24.00
N ASN A 43 4.57 -4.46 -22.88
CA ASN A 43 4.47 -5.90 -22.63
C ASN A 43 3.41 -6.22 -21.58
N LEU A 44 2.53 -7.17 -21.91
CA LEU A 44 1.48 -7.67 -21.03
C LEU A 44 2.07 -8.34 -19.77
N LYS A 45 3.20 -9.04 -19.92
CA LYS A 45 3.97 -9.60 -18.79
C LYS A 45 4.42 -8.53 -17.79
N ASN A 46 4.89 -7.37 -18.27
CA ASN A 46 5.34 -6.28 -17.40
C ASN A 46 4.16 -5.64 -16.64
N LEU A 47 3.01 -5.47 -17.32
CA LEU A 47 1.79 -5.01 -16.65
C LEU A 47 1.38 -5.97 -15.52
N LEU A 48 1.43 -7.28 -15.79
CA LEU A 48 1.09 -8.30 -14.81
C LEU A 48 2.02 -8.27 -13.60
N ILE A 49 3.34 -8.13 -13.82
CA ILE A 49 4.32 -8.01 -12.74
C ILE A 49 4.04 -6.79 -11.86
N ILE A 50 3.75 -5.64 -12.46
CA ILE A 50 3.43 -4.40 -11.73
C ILE A 50 2.13 -4.55 -10.93
N LYS A 51 1.11 -5.20 -11.50
CA LYS A 51 -0.14 -5.46 -10.78
C LYS A 51 0.08 -6.38 -9.59
N VAL A 52 0.79 -7.50 -9.80
CA VAL A 52 1.04 -8.48 -8.73
C VAL A 52 1.89 -7.87 -7.61
N SER A 53 2.92 -7.06 -7.95
CA SER A 53 3.72 -6.38 -6.93
C SER A 53 2.91 -5.35 -6.15
N ALA A 54 2.07 -4.54 -6.83
CA ALA A 54 1.17 -3.61 -6.16
C ALA A 54 0.16 -4.33 -5.24
N LEU A 55 -0.31 -5.52 -5.63
CA LEU A 55 -1.22 -6.34 -4.84
C LEU A 55 -0.55 -6.92 -3.59
N LEU A 56 0.72 -7.33 -3.69
CA LEU A 56 1.48 -7.74 -2.51
C LEU A 56 1.70 -6.59 -1.54
N VAL A 57 1.98 -5.38 -2.05
CA VAL A 57 2.13 -4.18 -1.23
C VAL A 57 0.81 -3.82 -0.53
N SER A 58 -0.34 -3.97 -1.20
CA SER A 58 -1.64 -3.69 -0.57
C SER A 58 -1.96 -4.69 0.55
N ILE A 59 -1.59 -5.97 0.41
CA ILE A 59 -1.71 -6.96 1.49
C ILE A 59 -0.86 -6.56 2.70
N VAL A 60 0.40 -6.16 2.48
CA VAL A 60 1.28 -5.72 3.57
C VAL A 60 0.74 -4.45 4.24
N ALA A 61 0.19 -3.51 3.47
CA ALA A 61 -0.42 -2.30 3.99
C ALA A 61 -1.62 -2.60 4.90
N VAL A 62 -2.48 -3.53 4.49
CA VAL A 62 -3.62 -3.99 5.31
C VAL A 62 -3.13 -4.68 6.57
N LEU A 63 -2.11 -5.53 6.49
CA LEU A 63 -1.51 -6.16 7.68
C LEU A 63 -0.97 -5.10 8.65
N LEU A 64 -0.27 -4.08 8.16
CA LEU A 64 0.21 -2.98 8.98
C LEU A 64 -0.92 -2.23 9.68
N MET A 65 -2.05 -1.98 9.00
CA MET A 65 -3.24 -1.39 9.63
C MET A 65 -3.81 -2.29 10.74
N PHE A 66 -3.91 -3.60 10.49
CA PHE A 66 -4.43 -4.55 11.48
C PHE A 66 -3.55 -4.62 12.74
N PHE A 67 -2.22 -4.60 12.59
CA PHE A 67 -1.31 -4.56 13.73
C PHE A 67 -1.28 -3.20 14.43
N GLY A 68 -1.52 -2.10 13.71
CA GLY A 68 -1.63 -0.75 14.25
C GLY A 68 -3.00 -0.38 14.85
N ASN A 69 -3.94 -1.32 14.94
CA ASN A 69 -5.28 -1.10 15.52
C ASN A 69 -5.48 -1.83 16.87
N LYS A 70 -4.38 -2.14 17.57
CA LYS A 70 -4.37 -2.74 18.93
C LYS A 70 -3.87 -1.73 19.94
#